data_AF-A0A1G7M385-F1
#
_entry.id   AF-A0A1G7M385-F1
#
_cell.length_a   1.000
_cell.length_b   1.000
_cell.length_c   1.000
_cell.angle_alpha   90.00
_cell.angle_beta   90.00
_cell.angle_gamma   90.00
#
_symmetry.space_group_name_H-M   'P 1'
#
loop_
_entity.id
_entity.type
_entity.pdbx_description
1 polymer ?
#
loop_
_entity_poly.entity_id
_entity_poly.type
_entity_poly.pdbx_seq_one_letter_code
_entity_poly.pdbx_strand_id
1 'polypeptide(L)'
;MAGLELGGTVLHLPMPKLTRPLLTSLILCVSVSIGCTREVHVEVPAGFHGHVEIICGEVEQDQDSIIRVGESGTMSGVSCPARQGHLLIARPNGQPIQTREIWSTTGDGIVREISFDVP
;
A
#
# COMPACT_ATOMS: atom_id res chain seq x y z
N MET A 1 -25.64 30.09 -72.06
CA MET A 1 -25.90 30.14 -70.59
C MET A 1 -25.17 31.35 -70.06
N ALA A 2 -25.81 32.17 -69.23
CA ALA A 2 -25.27 33.47 -68.84
C ALA A 2 -24.20 33.34 -67.73
N GLY A 3 -23.12 34.12 -67.85
CA GLY A 3 -22.24 34.49 -66.75
C GLY A 3 -22.18 36.00 -66.72
N LEU A 4 -22.71 36.63 -65.67
CA LEU A 4 -22.65 38.07 -65.46
C LEU A 4 -21.50 38.39 -64.49
N GLU A 5 -20.80 39.49 -64.75
CA GLU A 5 -19.58 39.88 -64.05
C GLU A 5 -19.81 40.58 -62.70
N LEU A 6 -18.71 41.13 -62.15
CA LEU A 6 -18.58 42.07 -61.02
C LEU A 6 -18.55 41.39 -59.64
N GLY A 7 -17.55 41.63 -58.78
CA GLY A 7 -16.35 42.46 -58.86
C GLY A 7 -15.78 42.71 -57.45
N GLY A 8 -14.68 43.48 -57.31
CA GLY A 8 -14.33 44.10 -56.02
C GLY A 8 -13.22 43.46 -55.17
N THR A 9 -11.96 43.72 -55.56
CA THR A 9 -10.94 44.42 -54.74
C THR A 9 -10.83 44.16 -53.22
N VAL A 10 -9.79 43.41 -52.82
CA VAL A 10 -8.78 43.67 -51.74
C VAL A 10 -9.25 44.06 -50.32
N LEU A 11 -8.80 43.32 -49.26
CA LEU A 11 -7.99 43.87 -48.14
C LEU A 11 -7.57 42.84 -47.05
N HIS A 12 -6.27 42.91 -46.69
CA HIS A 12 -5.60 42.69 -45.39
C HIS A 12 -5.84 41.47 -44.46
N LEU A 13 -4.70 40.94 -43.97
CA LEU A 13 -4.51 39.87 -42.97
C LEU A 13 -5.01 40.24 -41.54
N PRO A 14 -5.30 39.24 -40.69
CA PRO A 14 -4.29 38.81 -39.71
C PRO A 14 -4.26 37.29 -39.36
N MET A 15 -3.05 36.74 -39.18
CA MET A 15 -2.78 35.67 -38.20
C MET A 15 -2.66 36.33 -36.79
N PRO A 16 -2.85 35.67 -35.63
CA PRO A 16 -2.60 34.24 -35.30
C PRO A 16 -3.85 33.60 -34.61
N LYS A 17 -3.87 32.48 -33.86
CA LYS A 17 -2.89 31.75 -33.02
C LYS A 17 -3.11 30.23 -32.99
N LEU A 18 -2.07 29.52 -32.55
CA LEU A 18 -2.06 28.10 -32.19
C LEU A 18 -2.78 27.89 -30.84
N THR A 19 -3.88 27.13 -30.82
CA THR A 19 -4.61 26.79 -29.58
C THR A 19 -4.68 25.27 -29.40
N ARG A 20 -4.04 24.77 -28.34
CA ARG A 20 -4.05 23.36 -27.94
C ARG A 20 -5.43 22.96 -27.40
N PRO A 21 -5.71 21.65 -27.33
CA PRO A 21 -5.82 21.08 -25.98
C PRO A 21 -4.71 20.06 -25.71
N LEU A 22 -4.13 20.12 -24.51
CA LEU A 22 -3.28 19.02 -24.03
C LEU A 22 -4.14 17.78 -23.86
N LEU A 23 -3.67 16.65 -24.40
CA LEU A 23 -4.26 15.33 -24.15
C LEU A 23 -3.90 14.89 -22.72
N THR A 24 -4.62 15.38 -21.72
CA THR A 24 -4.48 14.90 -20.33
C THR A 24 -5.08 13.50 -20.21
N SER A 25 -4.26 12.49 -20.54
CA SER A 25 -4.56 11.09 -20.27
C SER A 25 -4.50 10.83 -18.76
N LEU A 26 -5.63 11.04 -18.09
CA LEU A 26 -5.79 10.72 -16.68
C LEU A 26 -6.15 9.23 -16.56
N ILE A 27 -5.12 8.36 -16.58
CA ILE A 27 -5.31 6.92 -16.37
C ILE A 27 -5.57 6.69 -14.87
N LEU A 28 -6.85 6.68 -14.50
CA LEU A 28 -7.29 6.28 -13.16
C LEU A 28 -7.18 4.75 -13.05
N CYS A 29 -6.00 4.25 -12.68
CA CYS A 29 -5.81 2.86 -12.27
C CYS A 29 -6.46 2.61 -10.91
N VAL A 30 -7.79 2.46 -10.88
CA VAL A 30 -8.51 2.01 -9.68
C VAL A 30 -8.37 0.48 -9.57
N SER A 31 -7.24 0.03 -9.04
CA SER A 31 -7.04 -1.36 -8.66
C SER A 31 -7.80 -1.66 -7.36
N VAL A 32 -9.10 -1.96 -7.46
CA VAL A 32 -9.85 -2.57 -6.36
C VAL A 32 -9.45 -4.04 -6.27
N SER A 33 -8.48 -4.35 -5.43
CA SER A 33 -8.17 -5.72 -5.04
C SER A 33 -9.30 -6.27 -4.17
N ILE A 34 -10.35 -6.83 -4.78
CA ILE A 34 -11.39 -7.59 -4.08
C ILE A 34 -10.84 -8.98 -3.73
N GLY A 35 -9.86 -8.98 -2.84
CA GLY A 35 -9.48 -10.10 -2.01
C GLY A 35 -9.40 -9.56 -0.59
N CYS A 36 -10.05 -10.24 0.36
CA CYS A 36 -9.85 -9.95 1.78
C CYS A 36 -8.45 -10.44 2.18
N THR A 37 -7.42 -9.71 1.78
CA THR A 37 -6.05 -9.90 2.26
C THR A 37 -6.04 -9.50 3.73
N ARG A 38 -6.27 -10.47 4.60
CA ARG A 38 -6.27 -10.26 6.06
C ARG A 38 -4.93 -9.72 6.50
N GLU A 39 -4.97 -8.73 7.37
CA GLU A 39 -3.79 -7.97 7.80
C GLU A 39 -3.56 -8.18 9.29
N VAL A 40 -2.32 -8.53 9.64
CA VAL A 40 -1.88 -8.56 11.04
C VAL A 40 -1.15 -7.26 11.33
N HIS A 41 -1.67 -6.49 12.27
CA HIS A 41 -1.11 -5.21 12.68
C HIS A 41 -0.27 -5.41 13.93
N VAL A 42 1.01 -5.05 13.87
CA VAL A 42 1.95 -5.11 14.98
C VAL A 42 2.25 -3.69 15.46
N GLU A 43 1.77 -3.35 16.65
CA GLU A 43 2.02 -2.07 17.31
C GLU A 43 3.32 -2.15 18.16
N VAL A 44 4.33 -1.37 17.79
CA VAL A 44 5.64 -1.30 18.45
C VAL A 44 5.75 0.01 19.25
N PRO A 45 5.99 -0.01 20.58
CA PRO A 45 6.00 1.19 21.42
C PRO A 45 7.05 2.21 20.97
N ALA A 46 6.75 3.51 21.13
CA ALA A 46 7.46 4.60 20.45
C ALA A 46 8.97 4.72 20.73
N GLY A 47 9.44 4.25 21.88
CA GLY A 47 10.86 4.26 22.27
C GLY A 47 11.59 2.93 22.08
N PHE A 48 10.94 1.90 21.52
CA PHE A 48 11.57 0.60 21.30
C PHE A 48 12.44 0.61 20.04
N HIS A 49 13.64 0.05 20.16
CA HIS A 49 14.62 -0.21 19.10
C HIS A 49 15.29 -1.56 19.39
N GLY A 50 15.60 -2.33 18.35
CA GLY A 50 16.18 -3.68 18.48
C GLY A 50 15.26 -4.79 17.98
N HIS A 51 15.57 -6.02 18.37
CA HIS A 51 14.93 -7.23 17.83
C HIS A 51 13.56 -7.52 18.47
N VAL A 52 12.56 -7.82 17.65
CA VAL A 52 11.23 -8.28 18.07
C VAL A 52 11.08 -9.75 17.71
N GLU A 53 10.58 -10.54 18.65
CA GLU A 53 10.36 -11.97 18.53
C GLU A 53 8.95 -12.31 19.04
N ILE A 54 8.05 -12.74 18.17
CA ILE A 54 6.66 -13.08 18.52
C ILE A 54 6.46 -14.57 18.34
N ILE A 55 6.47 -15.32 19.46
CA ILE A 55 6.28 -16.77 19.47
C ILE A 55 4.78 -17.10 19.55
N CYS A 56 4.28 -17.76 18.51
CA CYS A 56 2.88 -18.07 18.32
C CYS A 56 2.44 -19.26 19.18
N GLY A 57 1.55 -19.03 20.14
CA GLY A 57 0.98 -20.09 20.98
C GLY A 57 -0.20 -20.75 20.29
N GLU A 58 -1.26 -19.95 20.12
CA GLU A 58 -2.48 -20.36 19.43
C GLU A 58 -2.44 -19.94 17.96
N VAL A 59 -3.07 -20.76 17.12
CA VAL A 59 -3.19 -20.49 15.68
C VAL A 59 -4.64 -20.14 15.44
N GLU A 60 -4.92 -18.84 15.38
CA GLU A 60 -6.26 -18.38 15.08
C GLU A 60 -6.50 -18.42 13.57
N GLN A 61 -7.66 -18.95 13.22
CA GLN A 61 -8.13 -18.93 11.86
C GLN A 61 -8.86 -17.59 11.63
N ASP A 62 -8.41 -16.85 10.63
CA ASP A 62 -9.27 -15.97 9.84
C ASP A 62 -9.75 -14.62 10.43
N GLN A 63 -9.01 -14.00 11.36
CA GLN A 63 -9.31 -12.65 11.89
C GLN A 63 -8.18 -11.62 11.70
N ASP A 64 -8.53 -10.35 11.48
CA ASP A 64 -7.60 -9.23 11.59
C ASP A 64 -7.22 -9.05 13.06
N SER A 65 -5.93 -8.93 13.36
CA SER A 65 -5.41 -9.00 14.73
C SER A 65 -4.41 -7.88 15.01
N ILE A 66 -4.47 -7.30 16.22
CA ILE A 66 -3.52 -6.28 16.70
C ILE A 66 -2.62 -6.91 17.77
N ILE A 67 -1.34 -7.10 17.44
CA ILE A 67 -0.31 -7.61 18.34
C ILE A 67 0.45 -6.41 18.92
N ARG A 68 0.46 -6.27 20.24
CA ARG A 68 1.14 -5.16 20.94
C ARG A 68 2.47 -5.62 21.52
N VAL A 69 3.57 -5.18 20.93
CA VAL A 69 4.93 -5.54 21.37
C VAL A 69 5.22 -4.92 22.73
N GLY A 70 5.65 -5.75 23.69
CA GLY A 70 6.08 -5.28 25.00
C GLY A 70 7.46 -4.59 24.95
N GLU A 71 7.83 -3.91 26.03
CA GLU A 71 9.13 -3.20 26.13
C GLU A 71 10.36 -4.12 25.95
N SER A 72 10.17 -5.43 26.13
CA SER A 72 11.19 -6.48 25.96
C SER A 72 11.46 -6.90 24.51
N GLY A 73 10.60 -6.54 23.54
CA GLY A 73 10.67 -7.05 22.17
C GLY A 73 10.20 -8.50 21.99
N THR A 74 10.48 -9.39 22.94
CA THR A 74 9.99 -10.78 22.94
C THR A 74 8.57 -10.90 23.50
N MET A 75 7.72 -11.69 22.82
CA MET A 75 6.39 -12.12 23.25
C MET A 75 6.22 -13.64 23.04
N SER A 76 5.40 -14.29 23.84
CA SER A 76 5.08 -15.72 23.68
C SER A 76 3.62 -16.00 24.00
N GLY A 77 3.06 -17.06 23.39
CA GLY A 77 1.66 -17.42 23.58
C GLY A 77 0.68 -16.55 22.78
N VAL A 78 1.16 -15.79 21.80
CA VAL A 78 0.35 -14.86 21.01
C VAL A 78 -0.48 -15.62 19.98
N SER A 79 -1.72 -15.19 19.74
CA SER A 79 -2.53 -15.65 18.60
C SER A 79 -1.93 -15.15 17.29
N CYS A 80 -1.53 -16.06 16.42
CA CYS A 80 -0.97 -15.75 15.10
C CYS A 80 -1.87 -16.31 13.98
N PRO A 81 -1.79 -15.73 12.77
CA PRO A 81 -2.48 -16.30 11.61
C PRO A 81 -1.91 -17.68 11.27
N ALA A 82 -2.77 -18.57 10.78
CA ALA A 82 -2.34 -19.90 10.33
C ALA A 82 -1.31 -19.90 9.18
N ARG A 83 -1.27 -18.85 8.37
CA ARG A 83 -0.41 -18.72 7.19
C ARG A 83 0.28 -17.36 7.19
N GLN A 84 1.42 -17.28 6.50
CA GLN A 84 2.07 -16.02 6.16
C GLN A 84 1.08 -15.14 5.36
N GLY A 85 1.03 -13.85 5.67
CA GLY A 85 0.09 -12.89 5.11
C GLY A 85 0.66 -11.47 5.11
N HIS A 86 -0.19 -10.46 4.99
CA HIS A 86 0.27 -9.08 5.09
C HIS A 86 0.49 -8.69 6.56
N LEU A 87 1.69 -8.17 6.86
CA LEU A 87 2.06 -7.67 8.18
C LEU A 87 2.23 -6.16 8.11
N LEU A 88 1.39 -5.41 8.82
CA LEU A 88 1.60 -3.99 9.03
C LEU A 88 2.35 -3.80 10.35
N ILE A 89 3.61 -3.39 10.31
CA ILE A 89 4.37 -3.02 11.51
C ILE A 89 4.32 -1.50 11.65
N ALA A 90 3.81 -0.98 12.76
CA ALA A 90 3.65 0.46 12.99
C ALA A 90 3.88 0.86 14.45
N ARG A 91 4.10 2.15 14.68
CA ARG A 91 4.03 2.78 16.01
C ARG A 91 2.55 3.06 16.37
N PRO A 92 2.17 3.22 17.66
CA PRO A 92 0.77 3.45 18.07
C PRO A 92 0.08 4.71 17.50
N ASN A 93 0.84 5.61 16.89
CA ASN A 93 0.30 6.77 16.15
C ASN A 93 -0.03 6.46 14.68
N GLY A 94 0.07 5.19 14.25
CA GLY A 94 -0.12 4.75 12.87
C GLY A 94 1.08 4.97 11.94
N GLN A 95 2.23 5.43 12.46
CA GLN A 95 3.44 5.60 11.64
C GLN A 95 4.04 4.23 11.29
N PRO A 96 4.12 3.82 10.00
CA PRO A 96 4.69 2.54 9.62
C PRO A 96 6.19 2.48 9.91
N ILE A 97 6.66 1.31 10.34
CA ILE A 97 8.07 1.01 10.54
C ILE A 97 8.54 0.21 9.33
N GLN A 98 9.46 0.78 8.55
CA GLN A 98 10.09 0.04 7.46
C GLN A 98 11.12 -0.92 8.04
N THR A 99 10.79 -2.21 8.00
CA THR A 99 11.68 -3.32 8.39
C THR A 99 11.40 -4.51 7.47
N ARG A 100 12.23 -5.56 7.60
CA ARG A 100 11.99 -6.86 7.00
C ARG A 100 11.50 -7.80 8.10
N GLU A 101 10.32 -8.35 7.89
CA GLU A 101 9.79 -9.45 8.68
C GLU A 101 10.31 -10.81 8.22
N ILE A 102 10.47 -11.70 9.20
CA ILE A 102 10.83 -13.10 9.04
C ILE A 102 9.71 -13.92 9.67
N TRP A 103 9.29 -14.97 8.98
CA TRP A 103 8.20 -15.84 9.41
C TRP A 103 8.70 -17.28 9.51
N SER A 104 8.89 -17.80 10.73
CA SER A 104 9.22 -19.22 10.94
C SER A 104 7.93 -20.05 10.87
N THR A 105 7.94 -21.09 10.04
CA THR A 105 6.80 -22.00 9.84
C THR A 105 7.16 -23.46 10.08
N THR A 106 6.15 -24.27 10.39
CA THR A 106 6.25 -25.75 10.38
C THR A 106 6.36 -26.29 8.96
N GLY A 107 6.69 -27.59 8.81
CA GLY A 107 6.78 -28.25 7.50
C GLY A 107 5.47 -28.31 6.70
N ASP A 108 4.32 -28.23 7.36
CA ASP A 108 2.99 -28.07 6.76
C ASP A 108 2.59 -26.59 6.53
N GLY A 109 3.49 -25.65 6.87
CA GLY A 109 3.44 -24.22 6.59
C GLY A 109 2.61 -23.39 7.58
N ILE A 110 2.47 -23.85 8.83
CA ILE A 110 1.78 -23.11 9.90
C ILE A 110 2.77 -22.19 10.62
N VAL A 111 2.36 -20.95 10.89
CA VAL A 111 3.23 -19.96 11.56
C VAL A 111 3.53 -20.39 13.00
N ARG A 112 4.79 -20.26 13.39
CA ARG A 112 5.32 -20.51 14.75
C ARG A 112 5.96 -19.27 15.36
N GLU A 113 6.52 -18.40 14.53
CA GLU A 113 7.24 -17.21 14.97
C GLU A 113 7.12 -16.11 13.91
N ILE A 114 7.08 -14.86 14.36
CA ILE A 114 7.27 -13.67 13.53
C ILE A 114 8.38 -12.85 14.19
N SER A 115 9.45 -12.55 13.47
CA SER A 115 10.58 -11.77 13.99
C SER A 115 11.04 -10.68 13.01
N PHE A 116 11.50 -9.56 13.54
CA PHE A 116 11.95 -8.39 12.78
C PHE A 116 12.79 -7.45 13.63
N ASP A 117 13.58 -6.57 13.00
CA ASP A 117 14.39 -5.58 13.70
C ASP A 117 13.80 -4.17 13.58
N VAL A 118 13.72 -3.44 14.69
CA VAL A 118 13.23 -2.05 14.74
C VAL A 118 14.42 -1.10 14.75
N PRO A 119 14.60 -0.27 13.70
CA PRO A 119 15.69 0.70 13.61
C PRO A 119 15.50 1.89 14.57
#